data_AF-A0A938MBM5-F1
#
_entry.id   AF-A0A938MBM5-F1
#
_cell.length_a   1.000
_cell.length_b   1.000
_cell.length_c   1.000
_cell.angle_alpha   90.00
_cell.angle_beta   90.00
_cell.angle_gamma   90.00
#
_symmetry.space_group_name_H-M   'P 1'
#
loop_
_entity.id
_entity.type
_entity.pdbx_description
1 polymer ?
#
loop_
_entity_poly.entity_id
_entity_poly.type
_entity_poly.pdbx_seq_one_letter_code
_entity_poly.pdbx_strand_id
1 'polypeptide(L)'
;MAWNSIPVLAYHQVRPGGLVTPEGFGAHLAVMRDGGWQTCFLDEVVAFVRGERTPSARTVAITFDDGYLDNWVHAFPLLTKHNAKATVFVITARPHDGSPRPKAADCPPLDEAQRDAVRAGGPSAHFCNWQELKAMADSGLVQVQSHGHEHRACFAEPTVLRLNRGRESWALPTMTDGDERGGIPVYPWRSALAACRYADSPELRDEAVRRLSEGQSEAEIVADLNRRLLTDALGRSETPA
;
A
#
# COMPACT_ATOMS: atom_id res chain seq x y z
N MET A 1 5.33 -10.50 -35.62
CA MET A 1 4.83 -11.27 -34.46
C MET A 1 3.92 -10.35 -33.66
N ALA A 2 2.73 -10.81 -33.27
CA ALA A 2 1.85 -10.08 -32.35
C ALA A 2 2.20 -10.46 -30.91
N TRP A 3 2.27 -9.49 -30.00
CA TRP A 3 2.55 -9.73 -28.58
C TRP A 3 1.24 -10.08 -27.87
N ASN A 4 1.25 -11.17 -27.09
CA ASN A 4 0.08 -11.73 -26.40
C ASN A 4 0.11 -11.50 -24.88
N SER A 5 1.00 -10.65 -24.39
CA SER A 5 1.02 -10.21 -23.00
C SER A 5 1.63 -8.81 -22.88
N ILE A 6 1.23 -8.10 -21.83
CA ILE A 6 1.86 -6.85 -21.39
C ILE A 6 2.27 -7.05 -19.92
N PRO A 7 3.57 -7.19 -19.61
CA PRO A 7 4.03 -7.19 -18.22
C PRO A 7 3.72 -5.86 -17.53
N VAL A 8 3.34 -5.95 -16.26
CA VAL A 8 3.18 -4.80 -15.36
C VAL A 8 4.25 -4.89 -14.28
N LEU A 9 5.10 -3.86 -14.18
CA LEU A 9 6.16 -3.78 -13.18
C LEU A 9 5.72 -2.85 -12.06
N ALA A 10 5.62 -3.40 -10.84
CA ALA A 10 5.24 -2.66 -9.65
C ALA A 10 6.47 -2.22 -8.85
N TYR A 11 6.55 -0.92 -8.61
CA TYR A 11 7.52 -0.25 -7.76
C TYR A 11 6.77 0.45 -6.62
N HIS A 12 7.49 0.85 -5.58
CA HIS A 12 6.95 1.73 -4.54
C HIS A 12 7.90 2.92 -4.37
N GLN A 13 9.11 2.64 -3.93
CA GLN A 13 10.15 3.64 -3.70
C GLN A 13 11.34 3.48 -4.64
N VAL A 14 11.90 4.60 -5.11
CA VAL A 14 13.16 4.65 -5.87
C VAL A 14 14.13 5.59 -5.16
N ARG A 15 15.02 5.06 -4.33
CA ARG A 15 15.81 5.88 -3.39
C ARG A 15 17.19 5.29 -3.09
N PRO A 16 18.20 6.11 -2.79
CA PRO A 16 19.50 5.62 -2.36
C PRO A 16 19.38 4.68 -1.15
N GLY A 17 20.05 3.52 -1.21
CA GLY A 17 19.99 2.51 -0.15
C GLY A 17 18.65 1.78 0.03
N GLY A 18 17.66 2.05 -0.83
CA GLY A 18 16.41 1.27 -0.90
C GLY A 18 16.55 -0.03 -1.70
N LEU A 19 15.47 -0.81 -1.73
CA LEU A 19 15.40 -2.04 -2.54
C LEU A 19 15.63 -1.74 -4.04
N VAL A 20 15.13 -0.60 -4.51
CA VAL A 20 15.39 -0.07 -5.85
C VAL A 20 16.06 1.29 -5.69
N THR A 21 17.31 1.40 -6.11
CA THR A 21 18.04 2.68 -6.12
C THR A 21 17.79 3.45 -7.42
N PRO A 22 18.06 4.76 -7.47
CA PRO A 22 17.97 5.53 -8.72
C PRO A 22 18.84 4.94 -9.83
N GLU A 23 20.04 4.46 -9.50
CA GLU A 23 20.94 3.80 -10.45
C GLU A 23 20.33 2.48 -10.95
N GLY A 24 19.77 1.67 -10.05
CA GLY A 24 19.11 0.42 -10.40
C GLY A 24 17.87 0.64 -11.27
N PHE A 25 17.02 1.60 -10.92
CA PHE A 25 15.86 1.98 -11.72
C PHE A 25 16.27 2.51 -13.10
N GLY A 26 17.30 3.37 -13.15
CA GLY A 26 17.87 3.85 -14.41
C GLY A 26 18.40 2.71 -15.28
N ALA A 27 19.03 1.69 -14.68
CA ALA A 27 19.46 0.50 -15.39
C ALA A 27 18.27 -0.32 -15.92
N HIS A 28 17.19 -0.47 -15.16
CA HIS A 28 15.96 -1.11 -15.64
C HIS A 28 15.40 -0.39 -16.88
N LEU A 29 15.31 0.95 -16.84
CA LEU A 29 14.84 1.74 -17.98
C LEU A 29 15.78 1.65 -19.19
N ALA A 30 17.09 1.59 -18.96
CA ALA A 30 18.08 1.39 -20.02
C ALA A 30 17.91 0.03 -20.70
N VAL A 31 17.75 -1.05 -19.93
CA VAL A 31 17.51 -2.40 -20.46
C VAL A 31 16.21 -2.44 -21.28
N MET A 32 15.14 -1.80 -20.81
CA MET A 32 13.89 -1.71 -21.56
C MET A 32 14.09 -0.99 -22.90
N ARG A 33 14.71 0.19 -22.88
CA ARG A 33 15.01 0.97 -24.08
C ARG A 33 15.87 0.18 -25.07
N ASP A 34 16.98 -0.37 -24.60
CA ASP A 34 17.97 -1.09 -25.43
C ASP A 34 17.39 -2.42 -25.97
N GLY A 35 16.44 -3.01 -25.24
CA GLY A 35 15.68 -4.18 -25.67
C GLY A 35 14.49 -3.89 -26.59
N GLY A 36 14.28 -2.63 -26.97
CA GLY A 36 13.20 -2.19 -27.86
C GLY A 36 11.80 -2.21 -27.23
N TRP A 37 11.71 -2.13 -25.90
CA TRP A 37 10.44 -2.04 -25.19
C TRP A 37 9.88 -0.62 -25.22
N GLN A 38 8.57 -0.51 -25.37
CA GLN A 38 7.79 0.71 -25.20
C GLN A 38 7.07 0.67 -23.87
N THR A 39 7.03 1.81 -23.18
CA THR A 39 6.24 1.95 -21.96
C THR A 39 4.83 2.43 -22.30
N CYS A 40 3.85 1.94 -21.56
CA CYS A 40 2.44 2.27 -21.75
C CYS A 40 1.76 2.62 -20.43
N PHE A 41 0.61 3.26 -20.54
CA PHE A 41 -0.29 3.49 -19.41
C PHE A 41 -1.25 2.31 -19.18
N LEU A 42 -1.88 2.25 -18.02
CA LEU A 42 -2.74 1.12 -17.65
C LEU A 42 -4.06 1.06 -18.41
N ASP A 43 -4.54 2.18 -18.95
CA ASP A 43 -5.67 2.19 -19.89
C ASP A 43 -5.35 1.38 -21.15
N GLU A 44 -4.11 1.44 -21.65
CA GLU A 44 -3.64 0.60 -22.77
C GLU A 44 -3.60 -0.88 -22.37
N VAL A 45 -3.25 -1.19 -21.11
CA VAL A 45 -3.30 -2.57 -20.57
C VAL A 45 -4.74 -3.07 -20.47
N VAL A 46 -5.67 -2.24 -19.98
CA VAL A 46 -7.10 -2.58 -19.88
C VAL A 46 -7.68 -2.84 -21.26
N ALA A 47 -7.40 -1.98 -22.24
CA ALA A 47 -7.85 -2.17 -23.63
C ALA A 47 -7.30 -3.47 -24.22
N PHE A 48 -6.04 -3.83 -23.91
CA PHE A 48 -5.46 -5.11 -24.32
C PHE A 48 -6.16 -6.31 -23.70
N VAL A 49 -6.41 -6.30 -22.39
CA VAL A 49 -7.13 -7.38 -21.68
C VAL A 49 -8.55 -7.56 -22.24
N ARG A 50 -9.20 -6.47 -22.67
CA ARG A 50 -10.54 -6.49 -23.28
C ARG A 50 -10.53 -6.91 -24.76
N GLY A 51 -9.36 -7.09 -25.38
CA GLY A 51 -9.24 -7.40 -26.81
C GLY A 51 -9.52 -6.20 -27.74
N GLU A 52 -9.57 -4.99 -27.20
CA GLU A 52 -9.84 -3.76 -27.95
C GLU A 52 -8.59 -3.25 -28.68
N ARG A 53 -7.39 -3.58 -28.18
CA ARG A 53 -6.11 -3.15 -28.75
C ARG A 53 -5.02 -4.19 -28.54
N THR A 54 -4.21 -4.45 -29.56
CA THR A 54 -3.01 -5.30 -29.43
C THR A 54 -1.75 -4.46 -29.61
N PRO A 55 -0.75 -4.55 -28.72
CA PRO A 55 0.51 -3.85 -28.88
C PRO A 55 1.22 -4.24 -30.18
N SER A 56 1.64 -3.25 -30.96
CA SER A 56 2.43 -3.43 -32.17
C SER A 56 3.92 -3.72 -31.88
N ALA A 57 4.36 -3.48 -30.64
CA ALA A 57 5.74 -3.67 -30.18
C ALA A 57 5.76 -4.26 -28.76
N ARG A 58 6.95 -4.67 -28.32
CA ARG A 58 7.19 -5.09 -26.93
C ARG A 58 6.77 -3.96 -26.02
N THR A 59 5.80 -4.20 -25.16
CA THR A 59 5.18 -3.16 -24.35
C THR A 59 5.20 -3.56 -22.89
N VAL A 60 5.48 -2.62 -22.00
CA VAL A 60 5.52 -2.82 -20.54
C VAL A 60 4.81 -1.67 -19.85
N ALA A 61 4.06 -1.95 -18.80
CA ALA A 61 3.52 -0.92 -17.92
C ALA A 61 4.40 -0.79 -16.67
N ILE A 62 4.72 0.44 -16.30
CA ILE A 62 5.45 0.75 -15.06
C ILE A 62 4.48 1.40 -14.09
N THR A 63 4.46 0.93 -12.86
CA THR A 63 3.57 1.42 -11.80
C THR A 63 4.35 1.73 -10.53
N PHE A 64 3.94 2.78 -9.81
CA PHE A 64 4.43 3.14 -8.49
C PHE A 64 3.25 3.21 -7.53
N ASP A 65 3.29 2.47 -6.43
CA ASP A 65 2.26 2.53 -5.40
C ASP A 65 2.63 3.54 -4.29
N ASP A 66 1.63 3.90 -3.49
CA ASP A 66 1.67 4.82 -2.35
C ASP A 66 1.87 6.32 -2.64
N GLY A 67 2.58 6.68 -3.71
CA GLY A 67 2.86 8.09 -4.07
C GLY A 67 3.96 8.74 -3.23
N TYR A 68 5.03 8.01 -2.93
CA TYR A 68 6.18 8.53 -2.18
C TYR A 68 6.86 9.70 -2.90
N LEU A 69 7.46 10.60 -2.13
CA LEU A 69 8.20 11.75 -2.68
C LEU A 69 9.34 11.32 -3.61
N ASP A 70 9.98 10.18 -3.35
CA ASP A 70 11.07 9.69 -4.18
C ASP A 70 10.63 9.33 -5.62
N ASN A 71 9.32 9.13 -5.86
CA ASN A 71 8.78 8.99 -7.21
C ASN A 71 8.96 10.31 -8.01
N TRP A 72 8.83 11.46 -7.34
CA TRP A 72 9.04 12.77 -7.92
C TRP A 72 10.53 13.13 -8.04
N VAL A 73 11.31 13.02 -6.96
CA VAL A 73 12.69 13.54 -6.96
C VAL A 73 13.74 12.61 -7.59
N HIS A 74 13.43 11.30 -7.71
CA HIS A 74 14.35 10.31 -8.27
C HIS A 74 13.79 9.61 -9.51
N ALA A 75 12.58 9.04 -9.44
CA ALA A 75 12.05 8.25 -10.55
C ALA A 75 11.65 9.13 -11.75
N PHE A 76 10.94 10.24 -11.52
CA PHE A 76 10.43 11.10 -12.59
C PHE A 76 11.52 11.73 -13.50
N PRO A 77 12.67 12.22 -12.99
CA PRO A 77 13.78 12.64 -13.85
C PRO A 77 14.31 11.53 -14.76
N LEU A 78 14.34 10.29 -14.26
CA LEU A 78 14.79 9.12 -15.03
C LEU A 78 13.75 8.72 -16.07
N LEU A 79 12.45 8.75 -15.73
CA LEU A 79 11.36 8.58 -16.69
C LEU A 79 11.45 9.60 -17.83
N THR A 80 11.68 10.87 -17.49
CA THR A 80 11.85 11.97 -18.46
C THR A 80 13.05 11.71 -19.38
N LYS A 81 14.21 11.36 -18.80
CA LYS A 81 15.43 11.06 -19.56
C LYS A 81 15.24 9.91 -20.57
N HIS A 82 14.42 8.92 -20.23
CA HIS A 82 14.15 7.76 -21.07
C HIS A 82 12.87 7.90 -21.91
N ASN A 83 12.15 9.03 -21.82
CA ASN A 83 10.82 9.21 -22.41
C ASN A 83 9.87 8.05 -22.07
N ALA A 84 9.93 7.61 -20.82
CA ALA A 84 9.20 6.45 -20.31
C ALA A 84 7.91 6.87 -19.61
N LYS A 85 6.82 6.18 -19.93
CA LYS A 85 5.52 6.32 -19.28
C LYS A 85 5.42 5.49 -18.00
N ALA A 86 4.75 6.03 -16.99
CA ALA A 86 4.43 5.29 -15.77
C ALA A 86 3.07 5.71 -15.17
N THR A 87 2.51 4.88 -14.31
CA THR A 87 1.32 5.22 -13.51
C THR A 87 1.70 5.29 -12.04
N VAL A 88 1.29 6.34 -11.33
CA VAL A 88 1.48 6.49 -9.88
C VAL A 88 0.13 6.35 -9.21
N PHE A 89 -0.04 5.33 -8.38
CA PHE A 89 -1.19 5.11 -7.53
C PHE A 89 -1.00 5.84 -6.19
N VAL A 90 -1.82 6.86 -5.95
CA VAL A 90 -1.68 7.77 -4.81
C VAL A 90 -2.72 7.46 -3.75
N ILE A 91 -2.27 7.32 -2.50
CA ILE A 91 -3.14 7.28 -1.33
C ILE A 91 -3.59 8.71 -1.05
N THR A 92 -4.86 9.04 -1.30
CA THR A 92 -5.27 10.46 -1.36
C THR A 92 -5.23 11.20 -0.02
N ALA A 93 -5.13 10.50 1.11
CA ALA A 93 -4.89 11.12 2.42
C ALA A 93 -3.42 11.54 2.68
N ARG A 94 -2.47 11.18 1.81
CA ARG A 94 -1.03 11.41 2.02
C ARG A 94 -0.48 12.70 1.43
N PRO A 95 -0.88 13.15 0.23
CA PRO A 95 -0.36 14.38 -0.32
C PRO A 95 -0.72 15.57 0.57
N HIS A 96 0.26 16.43 0.78
CA HIS A 96 0.07 17.72 1.43
C HIS A 96 0.03 18.85 0.40
N ASP A 97 -0.32 20.06 0.84
CA ASP A 97 -0.19 21.26 0.02
C ASP A 97 1.25 21.81 0.07
N GLY A 98 1.70 22.43 -1.02
CA GLY A 98 3.01 23.05 -1.11
C GLY A 98 3.50 23.23 -2.53
N SER A 99 4.60 23.96 -2.69
CA SER A 99 5.29 24.11 -3.97
C SER A 99 6.11 22.84 -4.30
N PRO A 100 6.34 22.51 -5.58
CA PRO A 100 7.16 21.36 -5.96
C PRO A 100 8.59 21.49 -5.44
N ARG A 101 9.07 20.42 -4.81
CA ARG A 101 10.45 20.33 -4.33
C ARG A 101 11.41 20.08 -5.49
N PRO A 102 12.52 20.79 -5.62
CA PRO A 102 13.34 20.70 -6.82
C PRO A 102 14.28 19.48 -6.86
N LYS A 103 14.71 18.94 -5.73
CA LYS A 103 15.82 17.97 -5.70
C LYS A 103 15.65 16.85 -4.68
N ALA A 104 16.40 15.77 -4.91
CA ALA A 104 16.52 14.64 -4.01
C ALA A 104 16.94 14.98 -2.57
N ALA A 105 17.74 16.04 -2.39
CA ALA A 105 18.15 16.52 -1.07
C ALA A 105 16.96 17.01 -0.21
N ASP A 106 15.83 17.29 -0.85
CA ASP A 106 14.59 17.69 -0.18
C ASP A 106 13.76 16.47 0.29
N CYS A 107 14.27 15.25 0.06
CA CYS A 107 13.66 14.04 0.57
C CYS A 107 13.96 13.88 2.07
N PRO A 108 12.96 13.95 2.96
CA PRO A 108 13.20 13.76 4.38
C PRO A 108 13.77 12.36 4.65
N PRO A 109 14.68 12.24 5.62
CA PRO A 109 15.35 10.98 5.93
C PRO A 109 14.33 9.91 6.32
N LEU A 110 14.67 8.66 6.04
CA LEU A 110 13.75 7.54 6.17
C LEU A 110 14.00 6.91 7.52
N ASP A 111 13.57 7.64 8.53
CA ASP A 111 13.81 7.38 9.93
C ASP A 111 12.51 6.96 10.62
N GLU A 112 12.49 7.08 11.95
CA GLU A 112 11.30 6.86 12.74
C GLU A 112 10.13 7.77 12.34
N ALA A 113 10.41 9.01 11.92
CA ALA A 113 9.39 9.97 11.53
C ALA A 113 8.66 9.55 10.24
N GLN A 114 9.34 8.88 9.29
CA GLN A 114 8.64 8.30 8.14
C GLN A 114 7.67 7.20 8.59
N ARG A 115 8.11 6.30 9.48
CA ARG A 115 7.26 5.21 9.98
C ARG A 115 6.06 5.77 10.74
N ASP A 116 6.28 6.81 11.53
CA ASP A 116 5.22 7.46 12.29
C ASP A 116 4.26 8.23 11.38
N ALA A 117 4.76 8.86 10.30
CA ALA A 117 3.90 9.44 9.28
C ALA A 117 3.05 8.37 8.57
N VAL A 118 3.65 7.23 8.20
CA VAL A 118 2.91 6.10 7.63
C VAL A 118 1.84 5.62 8.62
N ARG A 119 2.18 5.46 9.90
CA ARG A 119 1.23 5.05 10.96
C ARG A 119 0.10 6.06 11.18
N ALA A 120 0.42 7.36 11.20
CA ALA A 120 -0.56 8.42 11.42
C ALA A 120 -1.63 8.48 10.32
N GLY A 121 -1.34 7.95 9.12
CA GLY A 121 -2.32 7.85 8.03
C GLY A 121 -2.65 9.15 7.31
N GLY A 122 -2.11 10.29 7.76
CA GLY A 122 -2.40 11.61 7.20
C GLY A 122 -1.33 12.17 6.27
N PRO A 123 -1.46 13.47 5.91
CA PRO A 123 -0.53 14.15 5.03
C PRO A 123 0.88 14.21 5.59
N SER A 124 1.89 14.05 4.73
CA SER A 124 3.28 14.02 5.17
C SER A 124 4.28 14.38 4.09
N ALA A 125 5.37 15.03 4.50
CA ALA A 125 6.48 15.40 3.62
C ALA A 125 7.21 14.19 2.98
N HIS A 126 7.00 12.96 3.47
CA HIS A 126 7.54 11.74 2.86
C HIS A 126 6.80 11.30 1.58
N PHE A 127 5.66 11.94 1.26
CA PHE A 127 4.87 11.69 0.07
C PHE A 127 4.93 12.90 -0.88
N CYS A 128 4.58 12.68 -2.14
CA CYS A 128 4.43 13.76 -3.11
C CYS A 128 3.35 14.74 -2.62
N ASN A 129 3.55 16.04 -2.86
CA ASN A 129 2.50 17.04 -2.71
C ASN A 129 1.63 17.10 -3.97
N TRP A 130 0.48 17.79 -3.89
CA TRP A 130 -0.46 17.88 -5.01
C TRP A 130 0.14 18.56 -6.25
N GLN A 131 1.02 19.54 -6.09
CA GLN A 131 1.62 20.25 -7.22
C GLN A 131 2.67 19.39 -7.94
N GLU A 132 3.40 18.53 -7.23
CA GLU A 132 4.35 17.56 -7.79
C GLU A 132 3.60 16.49 -8.60
N LEU A 133 2.53 15.93 -8.03
CA LEU A 133 1.65 14.97 -8.74
C LEU A 133 1.05 15.59 -10.00
N LYS A 134 0.59 16.84 -9.91
CA LYS A 134 0.06 17.58 -11.05
C LYS A 134 1.15 17.82 -12.11
N ALA A 135 2.35 18.23 -11.73
CA ALA A 135 3.45 18.45 -12.66
C ALA A 135 3.84 17.16 -13.40
N MET A 136 3.87 16.03 -12.70
CA MET A 136 4.08 14.72 -13.34
C MET A 136 2.97 14.39 -14.33
N ALA A 137 1.71 14.63 -13.97
CA ALA A 137 0.57 14.42 -14.87
C ALA A 137 0.62 15.32 -16.12
N ASP A 138 0.87 16.61 -15.93
CA ASP A 138 0.93 17.61 -17.01
C ASP A 138 2.09 17.35 -17.99
N SER A 139 3.12 16.58 -17.59
CA SER A 139 4.22 16.18 -18.49
C SER A 139 3.79 15.21 -19.60
N GLY A 140 2.65 14.54 -19.44
CA GLY A 140 2.21 13.47 -20.34
C GLY A 140 2.97 12.15 -20.20
N LEU A 141 3.95 12.06 -19.27
CA LEU A 141 4.70 10.84 -18.98
C LEU A 141 4.14 10.05 -17.80
N VAL A 142 3.35 10.69 -16.93
CA VAL A 142 2.80 10.03 -15.75
C VAL A 142 1.28 10.14 -15.72
N GLN A 143 0.60 9.03 -15.43
CA GLN A 143 -0.79 9.06 -15.01
C GLN A 143 -0.87 8.96 -13.50
N VAL A 144 -1.67 9.81 -12.86
CA VAL A 144 -1.95 9.73 -11.42
C VAL A 144 -3.29 9.03 -11.23
N GLN A 145 -3.30 7.93 -10.48
CA GLN A 145 -4.46 7.08 -10.21
C GLN A 145 -4.66 6.89 -8.70
N SER A 146 -5.81 6.36 -8.29
CA SER A 146 -6.15 6.20 -6.87
C SER A 146 -5.59 4.89 -6.29
N HIS A 147 -4.92 4.98 -5.13
CA HIS A 147 -4.59 3.85 -4.25
C HIS A 147 -5.52 3.79 -3.03
N GLY A 148 -6.76 4.25 -3.21
CA GLY A 148 -7.71 4.46 -2.11
C GLY A 148 -7.50 5.79 -1.39
N HIS A 149 -8.42 6.12 -0.49
CA HIS A 149 -8.24 7.28 0.38
C HIS A 149 -7.18 7.03 1.45
N GLU A 150 -7.22 5.83 2.03
CA GLU A 150 -6.25 5.34 2.99
C GLU A 150 -5.69 4.00 2.50
N HIS A 151 -4.46 3.69 2.88
CA HIS A 151 -3.85 2.38 2.66
C HIS A 151 -3.71 1.69 4.02
N ARG A 152 -4.75 0.95 4.39
CA ARG A 152 -4.86 0.26 5.69
C ARG A 152 -5.14 -1.22 5.50
N ALA A 153 -4.69 -2.00 6.47
CA ALA A 153 -5.20 -3.35 6.67
C ALA A 153 -6.50 -3.29 7.46
N CYS A 154 -7.35 -4.29 7.30
CA CYS A 154 -8.46 -4.55 8.21
C CYS A 154 -8.48 -6.02 8.59
N PHE A 155 -8.92 -6.32 9.81
CA PHE A 155 -9.34 -7.68 10.12
C PHE A 155 -10.53 -8.02 9.20
N ALA A 156 -10.49 -9.21 8.61
CA ALA A 156 -11.45 -9.65 7.60
C ALA A 156 -12.48 -10.63 8.19
N GLU A 157 -12.14 -11.31 9.28
CA GLU A 157 -12.93 -12.42 9.82
C GLU A 157 -12.89 -12.42 11.36
N PRO A 158 -13.99 -12.74 12.06
CA PRO A 158 -14.06 -12.79 13.52
C PRO A 158 -13.49 -14.09 14.10
N THR A 159 -12.37 -14.58 13.56
CA THR A 159 -11.67 -15.78 14.06
C THR A 159 -10.33 -15.36 14.65
N VAL A 160 -10.17 -15.48 15.96
CA VAL A 160 -8.89 -15.24 16.64
C VAL A 160 -7.91 -16.34 16.23
N LEU A 161 -6.79 -15.94 15.61
CA LEU A 161 -5.71 -16.85 15.24
C LEU A 161 -4.73 -17.08 16.39
N ARG A 162 -4.45 -16.00 17.13
CA ARG A 162 -3.45 -15.93 18.20
C ARG A 162 -3.60 -14.63 18.96
N LEU A 163 -2.79 -14.44 20.00
CA LEU A 163 -2.64 -13.15 20.66
C LEU A 163 -1.38 -12.43 20.12
N ASN A 164 -1.42 -11.10 20.16
CA ASN A 164 -0.30 -10.24 19.79
C ASN A 164 0.84 -10.43 20.79
N ARG A 165 2.06 -10.64 20.31
CA ARG A 165 3.25 -10.79 21.19
C ARG A 165 3.96 -9.46 21.47
N GLY A 166 3.43 -8.36 20.92
CA GLY A 166 3.97 -7.01 21.07
C GLY A 166 4.85 -6.59 19.87
N ARG A 167 4.53 -5.44 19.28
CA ARG A 167 5.27 -4.78 18.16
C ARG A 167 5.59 -5.68 16.95
N GLU A 168 4.73 -6.64 16.61
CA GLU A 168 5.06 -7.59 15.54
C GLU A 168 4.74 -7.11 14.11
N SER A 169 3.84 -6.13 13.93
CA SER A 169 3.40 -5.72 12.60
C SER A 169 3.07 -4.22 12.52
N TRP A 170 3.54 -3.57 11.46
CA TRP A 170 3.18 -2.18 11.12
C TRP A 170 1.67 -2.01 10.89
N ALA A 171 0.98 -3.08 10.51
CA ALA A 171 -0.44 -3.06 10.15
C ALA A 171 -1.35 -3.16 11.37
N LEU A 172 -0.89 -3.76 12.48
CA LEU A 172 -1.73 -4.01 13.65
C LEU A 172 -2.37 -2.71 14.21
N PRO A 173 -1.62 -1.62 14.45
CA PRO A 173 -2.20 -0.35 14.91
C PRO A 173 -3.30 0.19 14.00
N THR A 174 -3.22 -0.08 12.69
CA THR A 174 -4.23 0.38 11.73
C THR A 174 -5.55 -0.38 11.84
N MET A 175 -5.52 -1.60 12.40
CA MET A 175 -6.68 -2.47 12.59
C MET A 175 -7.27 -2.33 14.00
N THR A 176 -6.44 -1.94 14.96
CA THR A 176 -6.75 -1.87 16.39
C THR A 176 -6.83 -0.45 16.95
N ASP A 177 -7.02 0.55 16.07
CA ASP A 177 -7.15 1.96 16.44
C ASP A 177 -6.00 2.45 17.34
N GLY A 178 -4.78 1.98 17.05
CA GLY A 178 -3.56 2.32 17.77
C GLY A 178 -3.17 1.39 18.92
N ASP A 179 -3.99 0.39 19.28
CA ASP A 179 -3.66 -0.54 20.36
C ASP A 179 -2.58 -1.54 19.94
N GLU A 180 -1.43 -1.48 20.58
CA GLU A 180 -0.26 -2.33 20.32
C GLU A 180 0.06 -3.29 21.47
N ARG A 181 -0.79 -3.35 22.51
CA ARG A 181 -0.54 -4.14 23.71
C ARG A 181 -0.31 -5.62 23.38
N GLY A 182 0.65 -6.23 24.06
CA GLY A 182 0.78 -7.69 24.05
C GLY A 182 -0.47 -8.32 24.67
N GLY A 183 -0.99 -9.37 24.06
CA GLY A 183 -2.20 -10.08 24.50
C GLY A 183 -3.48 -9.72 23.75
N ILE A 184 -3.51 -8.67 22.92
CA ILE A 184 -4.72 -8.38 22.12
C ILE A 184 -4.91 -9.44 21.03
N PRO A 185 -6.16 -9.82 20.68
CA PRO A 185 -6.42 -10.81 19.65
C PRO A 185 -5.97 -10.36 18.26
N VAL A 186 -5.44 -11.30 17.49
CA VAL A 186 -5.08 -11.11 16.08
C VAL A 186 -5.94 -12.01 15.23
N TYR A 187 -6.57 -11.42 14.21
CA TYR A 187 -7.49 -12.08 13.29
C TYR A 187 -6.88 -12.20 11.88
N PRO A 188 -7.45 -13.00 10.97
CA PRO A 188 -7.14 -12.91 9.55
C PRO A 188 -7.34 -11.47 9.09
N TRP A 189 -6.37 -10.92 8.37
CA TRP A 189 -6.44 -9.57 7.85
C TRP A 189 -6.15 -9.54 6.36
N ARG A 190 -6.72 -8.53 5.70
CA ARG A 190 -6.57 -8.27 4.27
C ARG A 190 -6.39 -6.77 4.06
N SER A 191 -6.07 -6.37 2.83
CA SER A 191 -6.20 -4.97 2.44
C SER A 191 -7.65 -4.52 2.66
N ALA A 192 -7.84 -3.31 3.19
CA ALA A 192 -9.16 -2.71 3.33
C ALA A 192 -9.87 -2.50 1.98
N LEU A 193 -9.15 -2.57 0.86
CA LEU A 193 -9.72 -2.54 -0.50
C LEU A 193 -10.29 -3.89 -0.94
N ALA A 194 -9.97 -4.99 -0.25
CA ALA A 194 -10.30 -6.35 -0.65
C ALA A 194 -11.23 -7.09 0.31
N ALA A 195 -11.61 -6.48 1.44
CA ALA A 195 -12.43 -7.12 2.46
C ALA A 195 -13.32 -6.11 3.21
N CYS A 196 -14.46 -6.60 3.70
CA CYS A 196 -15.23 -5.87 4.70
C CYS A 196 -14.49 -5.93 6.04
N ARG A 197 -14.37 -4.79 6.72
CA ARG A 197 -13.73 -4.71 8.04
C ARG A 197 -14.56 -5.45 9.09
N TYR A 198 -13.96 -6.43 9.73
CA TYR A 198 -14.32 -6.84 11.07
C TYR A 198 -13.64 -5.90 12.08
N ALA A 199 -14.42 -5.35 13.00
CA ALA A 199 -13.91 -4.54 14.11
C ALA A 199 -14.23 -5.29 15.41
N ASP A 200 -13.19 -5.72 16.11
CA ASP A 200 -13.31 -6.22 17.47
C ASP A 200 -13.54 -5.06 18.45
N SER A 201 -14.04 -5.36 19.64
CA SER A 201 -14.34 -4.36 20.65
C SER A 201 -13.14 -4.14 21.58
N PRO A 202 -12.92 -2.91 22.09
CA PRO A 202 -11.89 -2.64 23.11
C PRO A 202 -12.02 -3.54 24.34
N GLU A 203 -13.25 -3.88 24.74
CA GLU A 203 -13.51 -4.74 25.90
C GLU A 203 -13.02 -6.17 25.67
N LEU A 204 -13.17 -6.70 24.44
CA LEU A 204 -12.66 -8.01 24.07
C LEU A 204 -11.12 -8.02 24.11
N ARG A 205 -10.48 -6.93 23.66
CA ARG A 205 -9.03 -6.75 23.76
C ARG A 205 -8.56 -6.69 25.21
N ASP A 206 -9.22 -5.89 26.04
CA ASP A 206 -8.91 -5.74 27.47
C ASP A 206 -9.06 -7.06 28.22
N GLU A 207 -10.11 -7.84 27.90
CA GLU A 207 -10.33 -9.16 28.47
C GLU A 207 -9.18 -10.12 28.13
N ALA A 208 -8.78 -10.20 26.85
CA ALA A 208 -7.71 -11.09 26.41
C ALA A 208 -6.37 -10.73 27.08
N VAL A 209 -6.04 -9.44 27.14
CA VAL A 209 -4.84 -8.92 27.81
C VAL A 209 -4.86 -9.27 29.29
N ARG A 210 -5.98 -9.04 29.99
CA ARG A 210 -6.13 -9.36 31.41
C ARG A 210 -5.94 -10.86 31.67
N ARG A 211 -6.64 -11.72 30.92
CA ARG A 211 -6.57 -13.18 31.09
C ARG A 211 -5.16 -13.72 30.85
N LEU A 212 -4.45 -13.19 29.86
CA LEU A 212 -3.05 -13.54 29.62
C LEU A 212 -2.15 -13.12 30.79
N SER A 213 -2.38 -11.93 31.36
CA SER A 213 -1.64 -11.44 32.53
C SER A 213 -1.93 -12.23 33.82
N GLU A 214 -3.12 -12.83 33.93
CA GLU A 214 -3.53 -13.72 35.02
C GLU A 214 -2.97 -15.15 34.88
N GLY A 215 -2.22 -15.43 33.82
CA GLY A 215 -1.53 -16.71 33.61
C GLY A 215 -2.33 -17.76 32.86
N GLN A 216 -3.49 -17.43 32.28
CA GLN A 216 -4.19 -18.34 31.37
C GLN A 216 -3.38 -18.56 30.09
N SER A 217 -3.46 -19.76 29.52
CA SER A 217 -2.73 -20.06 28.29
C SER A 217 -3.39 -19.39 27.08
N GLU A 218 -2.58 -19.02 26.09
CA GLU A 218 -3.06 -18.46 24.81
C GLU A 218 -4.10 -19.38 24.16
N ALA A 219 -3.88 -20.70 24.18
CA ALA A 219 -4.78 -21.67 23.59
C ALA A 219 -6.18 -21.65 24.23
N GLU A 220 -6.26 -21.53 25.56
CA GLU A 220 -7.53 -21.44 26.29
C GLU A 220 -8.27 -20.13 25.98
N ILE A 221 -7.55 -19.01 25.96
CA ILE A 221 -8.12 -17.69 25.64
C ILE A 221 -8.67 -17.69 24.21
N VAL A 222 -7.87 -18.12 23.23
CA VAL A 222 -8.25 -18.15 21.82
C VAL A 222 -9.45 -19.08 21.58
N ALA A 223 -9.47 -20.26 22.20
CA ALA A 223 -10.58 -21.21 22.05
C ALA A 223 -11.90 -20.67 22.63
N ASP A 224 -11.85 -19.96 23.76
CA ASP A 224 -13.02 -19.32 24.36
C ASP A 224 -13.55 -18.15 23.52
N LEU A 225 -12.67 -17.25 23.09
CA LEU A 225 -13.04 -16.11 22.25
C LEU A 225 -13.68 -16.56 20.93
N ASN A 226 -13.11 -17.55 20.25
CA ASN A 226 -13.66 -18.09 19.01
C ASN A 226 -15.05 -18.72 19.21
N ARG A 227 -15.28 -19.39 20.34
CA ARG A 227 -16.60 -19.96 20.67
C ARG A 227 -17.66 -18.88 20.83
N ARG A 228 -17.32 -17.76 21.48
CA ARG A 228 -18.20 -16.61 21.70
C ARG A 228 -18.50 -15.88 20.39
N LEU A 229 -17.47 -15.58 19.60
CA LEU A 229 -17.61 -14.89 18.31
C LEU A 229 -18.45 -15.69 17.31
N LEU A 230 -18.34 -17.03 17.31
CA LEU A 230 -19.20 -17.89 16.51
C LEU A 230 -20.67 -17.81 16.93
N THR A 231 -20.93 -17.76 18.24
CA THR A 231 -22.29 -17.66 18.79
C THR A 231 -22.93 -16.32 18.41
N ASP A 232 -22.17 -15.22 18.51
CA ASP A 232 -22.62 -13.88 18.13
C ASP A 232 -22.91 -13.77 16.61
N ALA A 233 -22.09 -14.42 15.77
CA ALA A 233 -22.31 -14.46 14.33
C ALA A 233 -23.61 -15.20 13.95
N LEU A 234 -23.90 -16.31 14.64
CA LEU A 234 -25.14 -17.08 14.45
C LEU A 234 -26.37 -16.36 15.01
N GLY A 235 -26.24 -15.61 16.11
CA GLY A 235 -27.33 -14.83 16.69
C GLY A 235 -27.75 -13.60 15.86
N ARG A 236 -26.91 -13.14 14.93
CA ARG A 236 -27.20 -12.02 14.02
C ARG A 236 -27.88 -12.43 12.71
N SER A 237 -28.07 -13.73 12.43
CA SER A 237 -28.63 -14.20 11.15
C SER A 237 -30.16 -14.18 11.05
N GLU A 238 -30.89 -13.58 12.00
CA GLU A 238 -32.37 -13.65 12.05
C GLU A 238 -33.13 -12.31 12.10
N THR A 239 -32.56 -11.19 11.64
CA THR A 239 -33.39 -9.98 11.40
C THR A 239 -32.87 -9.19 10.20
N PRO A 240 -33.56 -9.24 9.04
CA PRO A 240 -33.41 -8.22 8.00
C PRO A 240 -34.06 -6.92 8.49
N ALA A 241 -33.33 -5.80 8.36
CA ALA A 241 -33.91 -4.46 8.38
C ALA A 241 -34.29 -4.03 6.96
#